data_AF-A0A374E946-F1
#
_entry.id   AF-A0A374E946-F1
#
_cell.length_a   1.000
_cell.length_b   1.000
_cell.length_c   1.000
_cell.angle_alpha   90.00
_cell.angle_beta   90.00
_cell.angle_gamma   90.00
#
_symmetry.space_group_name_H-M   'P 1'
#
loop_
_entity.id
_entity.type
_entity.pdbx_description
1 polymer ?
#
loop_
_entity_poly.entity_id
_entity_poly.type
_entity_poly.pdbx_seq_one_letter_code
_entity_poly.pdbx_strand_id
1 'polypeptide(L)' 'MEQKITAIPRGCDSAKVEQVIVTRALKGAGTEDDPCREVIQYWTLDGELIVTRSQYEEGKR' A
#
# COMPACT_ATOMS: atom_id res chain seq x y z
N MET A 1 -34.10 37.91 -10.66
CA MET A 1 -32.66 38.26 -10.75
C MET A 1 -31.88 36.96 -10.60
N GLU A 2 -31.19 36.51 -11.64
CA GLU A 2 -30.33 35.32 -11.56
C GLU A 2 -29.07 35.64 -10.77
N GLN A 3 -28.79 34.83 -9.74
CA GLN A 3 -27.53 34.92 -8.99
C GLN A 3 -26.44 34.19 -9.77
N LYS A 4 -25.47 34.96 -10.29
CA LYS A 4 -24.30 34.42 -10.97
C LYS A 4 -23.31 33.91 -9.91
N ILE A 5 -23.30 32.61 -9.67
CA ILE A 5 -22.29 31.98 -8.79
C ILE A 5 -20.96 32.03 -9.51
N THR A 6 -20.09 32.95 -9.07
CA THR A 6 -18.73 33.05 -9.59
C THR A 6 -17.86 32.21 -8.67
N ALA A 7 -17.46 31.01 -9.11
CA ALA A 7 -16.57 30.15 -8.33
C ALA A 7 -15.23 30.89 -8.09
N ILE A 8 -14.86 31.07 -6.83
CA ILE A 8 -13.59 31.68 -6.42
C ILE A 8 -12.58 30.54 -6.24
N PRO A 9 -11.40 30.57 -6.86
CA PRO A 9 -10.40 29.52 -6.65
C PRO A 9 -9.93 29.55 -5.19
N ARG A 10 -10.15 28.44 -4.44
CA ARG A 10 -9.83 28.34 -3.01
C ARG A 10 -8.33 28.14 -2.71
N GLY A 11 -7.52 27.91 -3.74
CA GLY A 11 -6.13 27.49 -3.56
C GLY A 11 -6.01 25.99 -3.26
N CYS A 12 -4.92 25.59 -2.57
CA CYS A 12 -4.67 24.19 -2.22
C CYS A 12 -5.50 23.79 -1.00
N ASP A 13 -6.36 22.78 -1.16
CA ASP A 13 -7.22 22.29 -0.07
C ASP A 13 -6.44 21.39 0.92
N SER A 14 -5.40 20.67 0.49
CA SER A 14 -4.46 19.96 1.37
C SER A 14 -3.22 19.45 0.63
N ALA A 15 -2.13 19.26 1.36
CA ALA A 15 -0.93 18.56 0.91
C ALA A 15 -0.39 17.66 2.04
N LYS A 16 -0.07 16.40 1.73
CA LYS A 16 0.46 15.43 2.70
C LYS A 16 1.53 14.54 2.07
N VAL A 17 2.52 14.17 2.88
CA VAL A 17 3.50 13.11 2.58
C VAL A 17 3.20 11.93 3.51
N GLU A 18 3.05 10.74 2.94
CA GLU A 18 2.91 9.48 3.68
C GLU A 18 4.08 8.57 3.29
N GLN A 19 4.88 8.13 4.27
CA GLN A 19 6.10 7.35 4.05
C GLN A 19 6.05 6.02 4.80
N VAL A 20 6.51 4.98 4.13
CA VAL A 20 6.65 3.62 4.65
C VAL A 20 7.87 2.97 4.01
N ILE A 21 8.51 2.04 4.71
CA ILE A 21 9.49 1.15 4.09
C ILE A 21 8.73 0.03 3.38
N VAL A 22 9.08 -0.25 2.13
CA VAL A 22 8.49 -1.35 1.37
C VAL A 22 9.58 -2.37 1.06
N THR A 23 9.38 -3.61 1.51
CA THR A 23 10.25 -4.74 1.15
C THR A 23 9.51 -5.68 0.20
N ARG A 24 10.24 -6.20 -0.79
CA ARG A 24 9.76 -7.21 -1.74
C ARG A 24 10.72 -8.38 -1.71
N ALA A 25 10.20 -9.56 -1.39
CA ALA A 25 10.99 -10.77 -1.32
C ALA A 25 10.27 -11.91 -2.03
N LEU A 26 11.04 -12.76 -2.71
CA LEU A 26 10.53 -14.03 -3.20
C LEU A 26 10.54 -15.02 -2.01
N LYS A 27 9.41 -15.66 -1.74
CA LYS A 27 9.30 -16.76 -0.77
C LYS A 27 8.81 -18.01 -1.49
N GLY A 28 9.20 -19.16 -0.98
CA GLY A 28 8.84 -20.47 -1.51
C GLY A 28 10.05 -21.24 -2.01
N ALA A 29 10.01 -22.57 -1.91
CA ALA A 29 11.05 -23.47 -2.40
C ALA A 29 10.99 -23.69 -3.93
N GLY A 30 9.91 -23.27 -4.58
CA GLY A 30 9.69 -23.49 -6.02
C GLY A 30 9.21 -24.91 -6.34
N THR A 31 8.71 -25.63 -5.32
CA THR A 31 8.08 -26.94 -5.48
C THR A 31 6.57 -26.79 -5.67
N GLU A 32 5.89 -27.85 -6.08
CA GLU A 32 4.42 -27.86 -6.20
C GLU A 32 3.73 -27.55 -4.86
N ASP A 33 4.27 -28.07 -3.76
CA ASP A 33 3.75 -27.85 -2.40
C ASP A 33 4.13 -26.48 -1.79
N ASP A 34 5.17 -25.82 -2.33
CA ASP A 34 5.63 -24.49 -1.89
C ASP A 34 6.11 -23.64 -3.07
N PRO A 35 5.16 -23.15 -3.89
CA PRO A 35 5.48 -22.38 -5.08
C PRO A 35 6.10 -21.03 -4.69
N CYS A 36 7.04 -20.58 -5.52
CA CYS A 36 7.63 -19.25 -5.40
C CYS A 36 6.55 -18.18 -5.58
N ARG A 37 6.48 -17.24 -4.64
CA ARG A 37 5.54 -16.11 -4.63
C ARG A 37 6.22 -14.84 -4.16
N GLU A 38 5.75 -13.70 -4.65
CA GLU A 38 6.16 -12.41 -4.12
C GLU A 38 5.46 -12.14 -2.79
N VAL A 39 6.24 -11.73 -1.79
CA VAL A 39 5.76 -11.20 -0.51
C VAL A 39 6.20 -9.75 -0.42
N ILE A 40 5.22 -8.86 -0.31
CA ILE A 40 5.40 -7.42 -0.17
C ILE A 40 5.05 -7.06 1.27
N GLN A 41 5.94 -6.37 1.97
CA GLN A 41 5.69 -5.92 3.33
C GLN A 41 5.86 -4.41 3.43
N TYR A 42 5.00 -3.80 4.22
CA TYR A 42 4.99 -2.37 4.48
C TYR A 42 5.30 -2.16 5.95
N TRP A 43 6.24 -1.28 6.23
CA TRP A 43 6.73 -1.04 7.58
C TRP A 43 6.71 0.45 7.90
N THR A 44 6.59 0.76 9.19
CA THR A 44 6.92 2.08 9.70
C THR A 44 8.41 2.33 9.52
N LEU A 45 8.83 3.60 9.58
CA LEU A 45 10.25 3.95 9.45
C LEU A 45 11.08 3.46 10.65
N ASP A 46 10.44 3.19 11.78
CA ASP A 46 11.07 2.64 12.99
C ASP A 46 11.15 1.10 12.99
N GLY A 47 10.66 0.45 11.93
CA GLY A 47 10.79 -0.99 11.73
C GLY A 47 9.62 -1.82 12.26
N GLU A 48 8.46 -1.23 12.51
CA GLU A 48 7.24 -1.98 12.85
C GLU A 48 6.50 -2.43 11.59
N LEU A 49 6.09 -3.70 11.54
CA LEU A 49 5.33 -4.24 10.41
C LEU A 49 3.90 -3.72 10.43
N ILE A 50 3.47 -3.06 9.35
CA ILE A 50 2.11 -2.57 9.18
C ILE A 50 1.25 -3.66 8.53
N VAL A 51 1.69 -4.18 7.39
CA VAL A 51 0.94 -5.19 6.62
C VAL A 51 1.85 -6.03 5.75
N THR A 52 1.49 -7.30 5.61
CA THR A 52 2.08 -8.23 4.63
C THR A 52 1.05 -8.53 3.54
N ARG A 53 1.45 -8.43 2.28
CA ARG A 53 0.66 -8.82 1.11
C ARG A 53 1.38 -9.92 0.36
N SER A 54 0.71 -11.03 0.15
CA SER A 54 1.18 -12.10 -0.74
C SER A 54 0.03 -12.59 -1.61
N GLN A 55 0.35 -13.28 -2.70
CA GLN A 55 -0.66 -13.87 -3.59
C GLN A 55 -1.51 -14.95 -2.90
N TYR A 56 -1.08 -15.42 -1.74
CA TYR A 56 -1.80 -16.39 -0.90
C TYR A 56 -2.17 -15.73 0.43
N GLU A 57 -3.42 -15.92 0.87
CA GLU A 57 -3.86 -15.52 2.21
C GLU A 57 -3.20 -16.45 3.24
N GLU A 58 -2.67 -15.90 4.35
CA GLU A 58 -2.26 -16.71 5.49
C GLU A 58 -3.46 -17.54 5.97
N GLY A 59 -3.37 -18.87 5.85
CA GLY A 59 -4.41 -19.81 6.30
C GLY A 59 -5.25 -20.47 5.21
N LYS A 60 -5.04 -20.18 3.92
CA LYS A 60 -5.58 -21.01 2.83
C LYS A 60 -4.43 -21.71 2.09
N ARG A 61 -4.23 -22.98 2.44
CA ARG A 61 -3.66 -23.98 1.55
C ARG A 61 -4.79 -24.55 0.71
#